data_AF-A0A8J3S2S0-F1
#
_entry.id   AF-A0A8J3S2S0-F1
#
_cell.length_a   1.000
_cell.length_b   1.000
_cell.length_c   1.000
_cell.angle_alpha   90.00
_cell.angle_beta   90.00
_cell.angle_gamma   90.00
#
_symmetry.space_group_name_H-M   'P 1'
#
loop_
_entity.id
_entity.type
_entity.pdbx_description
1 polymer ?
#
loop_
_entity_poly.entity_id
_entity_poly.type
_entity_poly.pdbx_seq_one_letter_code
_entity_poly.pdbx_strand_id
1 'polypeptide(L)'
;MSRNRHRSGRPYLRARRQMFAMFGDLCHLCGHYGAREADHLVPIAVDVDQPVDPYGMRPAHGSSSPCQVCGRKCNQERGTGAITAPLRTSQDW
;
A
#
# COMPACT_ATOMS: atom_id res chain seq x y z
N MET A 1 1.09 -10.20 24.03
CA MET A 1 0.58 -10.40 22.65
C MET A 1 0.15 -9.05 22.08
N SER A 2 1.09 -8.31 21.47
CA SER A 2 0.82 -6.98 20.91
C SER A 2 -0.13 -7.10 19.73
N ARG A 3 -1.38 -6.67 19.91
CA ARG A 3 -2.35 -6.56 18.82
C ARG A 3 -1.80 -5.57 17.81
N ASN A 4 -1.75 -5.96 16.55
CA ASN A 4 -1.30 -5.16 15.42
C ASN A 4 -2.32 -4.03 15.15
N ARG A 5 -2.32 -3.01 16.03
CA ARG A 5 -3.26 -1.87 16.06
C ARG A 5 -3.16 -0.97 14.82
N HIS A 6 -2.13 -1.17 14.00
CA HIS A 6 -1.85 -0.34 12.83
C HIS A 6 -2.38 -0.93 11.52
N ARG A 7 -2.73 -2.23 11.50
CA ARG A 7 -3.34 -2.89 10.34
C ARG A 7 -4.83 -3.21 10.52
N SER A 8 -5.39 -2.88 11.68
CA SER A 8 -6.74 -3.29 12.06
C SER A 8 -7.38 -2.30 13.04
N GLY A 9 -8.70 -2.15 12.96
CA GLY A 9 -9.49 -1.27 13.85
C GLY A 9 -10.04 0.00 13.19
N ARG A 10 -10.88 0.73 13.93
CA ARG A 10 -11.60 1.91 13.43
C ARG A 10 -10.66 3.04 12.93
N PRO A 11 -9.54 3.37 13.60
CA PRO A 11 -8.62 4.40 13.12
C PRO A 11 -8.01 4.04 11.76
N TYR A 12 -7.55 2.79 11.60
CA TYR A 12 -7.02 2.28 10.33
C TYR A 12 -8.05 2.33 9.21
N LEU A 13 -9.29 1.90 9.45
CA LEU A 13 -10.34 1.95 8.43
C LEU A 13 -10.66 3.39 7.99
N ARG A 14 -10.61 4.36 8.91
CA ARG A 14 -10.80 5.79 8.60
C ARG A 14 -9.67 6.33 7.74
N ALA A 15 -8.42 6.11 8.16
CA ALA A 15 -7.24 6.57 7.43
C ALA A 15 -7.16 5.90 6.05
N ARG A 16 -7.45 4.59 5.95
CA ARG A 16 -7.52 3.88 4.66
C ARG A 16 -8.57 4.48 3.74
N ARG A 17 -9.77 4.80 4.24
CA ARG A 17 -10.82 5.44 3.42
C ARG A 17 -10.39 6.83 2.95
N GLN A 18 -9.75 7.62 3.81
CA GLN A 18 -9.22 8.94 3.46
C GLN A 18 -8.12 8.84 2.40
N MET A 19 -7.18 7.90 2.56
CA MET A 19 -6.13 7.61 1.57
C MET A 19 -6.74 7.30 0.19
N PHE A 20 -7.73 6.41 0.10
CA PHE A 20 -8.41 6.12 -1.17
C PHE A 20 -9.16 7.32 -1.74
N ALA A 21 -9.73 8.18 -0.89
CA ALA A 21 -10.39 9.41 -1.34
C ALA A 21 -9.40 10.45 -1.90
N MET A 22 -8.16 10.49 -1.37
CA MET A 22 -7.12 11.42 -1.79
C MET A 22 -6.37 10.95 -3.04
N PHE A 23 -6.01 9.67 -3.09
CA PHE A 23 -5.09 9.13 -4.10
C PHE A 23 -5.77 8.19 -5.11
N GLY A 24 -7.06 7.94 -4.96
CA GLY A 24 -7.79 6.98 -5.80
C GLY A 24 -7.30 5.54 -5.59
N ASP A 25 -7.41 4.73 -6.64
CA ASP A 25 -7.00 3.32 -6.67
C ASP A 25 -5.81 3.06 -7.60
N LEU A 26 -5.02 4.10 -7.89
CA LEU A 26 -3.77 3.99 -8.63
C LEU A 26 -2.68 3.35 -7.76
N CYS A 27 -2.17 2.20 -8.18
CA CYS A 27 -1.07 1.54 -7.49
C CYS A 27 0.20 2.38 -7.59
N HIS A 28 0.73 2.85 -6.46
CA HIS A 28 1.93 3.70 -6.45
C HIS A 28 3.21 2.94 -6.87
N LEU A 29 3.19 1.61 -6.78
CA LEU A 29 4.33 0.78 -7.15
C LEU A 29 4.39 0.49 -8.65
N CYS A 30 3.25 0.31 -9.31
CA CYS A 30 3.18 -0.23 -10.67
C CYS A 30 2.47 0.69 -11.67
N GLY A 31 1.82 1.76 -11.20
CA GLY A 31 1.15 2.74 -12.05
C GLY A 31 -0.20 2.29 -12.63
N HIS A 32 -0.72 1.12 -12.27
CA HIS A 32 -2.03 0.66 -12.76
C HIS A 32 -3.15 0.88 -11.74
N TYR A 33 -4.35 1.18 -12.23
CA TYR A 33 -5.56 1.31 -11.42
C TYR A 33 -6.06 -0.04 -10.84
N GLY A 34 -7.08 0.01 -9.98
CA GLY A 34 -7.67 -1.18 -9.35
C GLY A 34 -6.93 -1.67 -8.09
N ALA A 35 -6.06 -0.86 -7.50
CA ALA A 35 -5.45 -1.16 -6.20
C ALA A 35 -6.49 -1.08 -5.08
N ARG A 36 -6.51 -2.07 -4.18
CA ARG A 36 -7.47 -2.11 -3.05
C ARG A 36 -6.81 -2.29 -1.69
N GLU A 37 -5.50 -2.41 -1.64
CA GLU A 37 -4.76 -2.52 -0.39
C GLU A 37 -4.04 -1.21 -0.08
N ALA A 38 -3.83 -0.93 1.21
CA ALA A 38 -3.07 0.22 1.66
C ALA A 38 -1.63 -0.25 1.96
N ASP A 39 -0.68 0.29 1.22
CA ASP A 39 0.74 0.11 1.49
C ASP A 39 1.27 1.26 2.34
N HIS A 40 1.99 0.94 3.43
CA HIS A 40 2.57 1.96 4.30
C HIS A 40 3.93 2.37 3.73
N LEU A 41 4.12 3.66 3.47
CA LEU A 41 5.36 4.18 2.89
C LEU A 41 6.57 3.82 3.76
N VAL A 42 6.45 4.06 5.07
CA VAL A 42 7.35 3.50 6.08
C VAL A 42 6.76 2.17 6.57
N PRO A 43 7.46 1.03 6.37
CA PRO A 43 6.97 -0.25 6.85
C PRO A 43 6.79 -0.21 8.38
N ILE A 44 5.65 -0.70 8.87
CA ILE A 44 5.39 -0.81 10.32
C ILE A 44 6.46 -1.65 11.06
N ALA A 45 7.15 -2.54 10.33
CA ALA A 45 8.26 -3.32 10.91
C ALA A 45 9.50 -2.46 11.24
N VAL A 46 9.62 -1.27 10.64
CA VAL A 46 10.69 -0.29 10.86
C VAL A 46 10.28 0.70 11.95
N ASP A 47 9.01 1.14 11.95
CA ASP A 47 8.47 2.01 13.00
C ASP A 47 7.13 1.45 13.52
N VAL A 48 7.18 0.88 14.72
CA VAL A 48 6.05 0.22 15.37
C VAL A 48 5.12 1.18 16.10
N ASP A 49 5.52 2.44 16.29
CA ASP A 49 4.73 3.46 17.00
C ASP A 49 4.21 4.55 16.05
N GLN A 50 4.46 4.41 14.74
CA GLN A 50 4.03 5.38 13.75
C GLN A 50 2.50 5.61 13.80
N PRO A 51 2.04 6.87 13.74
CA PRO A 51 0.62 7.16 13.72
C PRO A 51 -0.02 6.58 12.46
N VAL A 52 -1.28 6.17 12.61
CA VAL A 52 -2.11 5.74 11.48
C VAL A 52 -2.54 6.98 10.70
N ASP A 53 -1.72 7.36 9.73
CA ASP A 53 -1.86 8.58 8.93
C ASP A 53 -2.22 8.25 7.46
N PRO A 54 -3.33 8.79 6.89
CA PRO A 54 -3.64 8.63 5.47
C PRO A 54 -2.52 9.07 4.52
N TYR A 55 -1.69 10.06 4.91
CA TYR A 55 -0.57 10.53 4.08
C TYR A 55 0.64 9.59 4.11
N GLY A 56 0.76 8.78 5.16
CA GLY A 56 1.77 7.73 5.31
C GLY A 56 1.45 6.45 4.54
N MET A 57 0.33 6.41 3.80
CA MET A 57 -0.11 5.24 3.04
C MET A 57 -0.36 5.58 1.56
N ARG A 58 -0.26 4.58 0.68
CA ARG A 58 -0.65 4.69 -0.73
C ARG A 58 -1.39 3.43 -1.19
N PRO A 59 -2.29 3.53 -2.19
CA PRO A 59 -2.91 2.36 -2.78
C PRO A 59 -1.86 1.45 -3.42
N ALA A 60 -1.97 0.14 -3.19
CA ALA A 60 -1.15 -0.86 -3.87
C ALA A 60 -1.97 -2.13 -4.19
N HIS A 61 -1.56 -2.84 -5.23
CA HIS A 61 -2.03 -4.20 -5.48
C HIS A 61 -1.37 -5.16 -4.49
N GLY A 62 -2.13 -6.12 -3.97
CA GLY A 62 -1.60 -7.12 -3.08
C GLY A 62 -2.28 -8.47 -3.18
N SER A 63 -2.20 -9.29 -2.14
CA SER A 63 -2.68 -10.68 -2.17
C SER A 63 -4.18 -10.80 -2.37
N SER A 64 -4.95 -9.82 -1.87
CA SER A 64 -6.40 -9.76 -2.00
C SER A 64 -6.83 -8.98 -3.25
N SER A 65 -5.92 -8.24 -3.88
CA SER A 65 -6.18 -7.45 -5.08
C SER A 65 -4.95 -7.42 -6.00
N PRO A 66 -4.59 -8.56 -6.64
CA PRO A 66 -3.43 -8.62 -7.51
C PRO A 66 -3.64 -7.76 -8.78
N CYS A 67 -2.54 -7.23 -9.32
CA CYS A 67 -2.59 -6.39 -10.50
C CYS A 67 -2.99 -7.23 -11.72
N GLN A 68 -4.07 -6.84 -12.41
CA GLN A 68 -4.53 -7.54 -13.63
C GLN A 68 -3.64 -7.27 -14.85
N VAL A 69 -2.84 -6.20 -14.80
CA VAL A 69 -1.95 -5.81 -15.90
C VAL A 69 -0.56 -6.43 -15.72
N CYS A 70 0.01 -6.35 -14.51
CA CYS A 70 1.31 -6.94 -14.23
C CYS A 70 1.26 -8.44 -13.93
N GLY A 71 0.11 -8.97 -13.51
CA GLY A 71 -0.02 -10.29 -12.91
C GLY A 71 0.64 -10.42 -11.53
N ARG A 72 1.08 -9.31 -10.94
CA ARG A 72 1.92 -9.24 -9.74
C ARG A 72 1.16 -8.86 -8.48
N LYS A 73 1.73 -9.22 -7.34
CA LYS A 73 1.28 -8.81 -6.00
C LYS A 73 2.23 -7.73 -5.49
N CYS A 74 2.14 -6.54 -6.09
CA CYS A 74 3.14 -5.47 -5.96
C CYS A 74 3.55 -5.17 -4.51
N ASN A 75 2.57 -5.08 -3.60
CA ASN A 75 2.80 -4.82 -2.19
C ASN A 75 3.59 -5.95 -1.50
N GLN A 76 3.26 -7.21 -1.78
CA GLN A 76 4.00 -8.35 -1.23
C GLN A 76 5.40 -8.48 -1.82
N GLU A 77 5.57 -8.17 -3.11
CA GLU A 77 6.88 -8.17 -3.78
C GLU A 77 7.79 -7.05 -3.26
N ARG A 78 7.23 -5.87 -2.96
CA ARG A 78 7.96 -4.78 -2.30
C ARG A 78 8.45 -5.21 -0.91
N GLY A 79 7.61 -5.88 -0.13
CA GLY A 79 7.94 -6.28 1.24
C GLY A 79 8.29 -5.09 2.14
N THR A 80 9.35 -5.22 2.95
CA THR A 80 9.85 -4.15 3.83
C THR A 80 10.88 -3.25 3.15
N GLY A 81 11.10 -3.40 1.84
CA GLY A 81 12.05 -2.59 1.09
C GLY A 81 11.67 -1.11 1.08
N ALA A 82 12.71 -0.25 1.08
CA ALA A 82 12.53 1.16 0.78
C ALA A 82 11.92 1.31 -0.63
N ILE A 83 11.07 2.32 -0.83
CA ILE A 83 10.48 2.64 -2.13
C ILE A 83 11.59 3.32 -2.96
N THR A 84 12.49 2.52 -3.51
CA THR A 84 13.68 3.01 -4.21
C THR A 84 13.43 3.27 -5.70
N ALA A 85 12.37 2.71 -6.26
CA ALA A 85 11.85 3.02 -7.59
C ALA A 85 10.43 2.43 -7.75
N PRO A 86 9.59 2.95 -8.66
CA PRO A 86 8.44 2.18 -9.13
C PRO A 86 8.93 0.82 -9.64
N LEU A 87 8.19 -0.25 -9.32
CA LEU A 87 8.47 -1.57 -9.86
C LEU A 87 8.50 -1.45 -11.38
N ARG A 88 9.58 -1.90 -12.02
CA ARG A 88 9.63 -2.00 -13.47
C ARG A 88 8.50 -2.92 -13.94
N THR A 89 7.42 -2.32 -14.39
CA THR A 89 6.31 -2.95 -15.07
C THR A 89 6.60 -2.98 -16.56
N SER A 90 6.10 -4.00 -17.26
CA SER A 90 6.22 -4.14 -18.72
C SER A 90 5.37 -3.12 -19.50
N GLN A 91 5.19 -1.89 -19.02
CA GLN A 91 4.60 -0.82 -19.82
C GLN A 91 5.57 0.35 -19.84
N ASP A 92 6.33 0.43 -20.93
CA ASP A 92 6.80 1.68 -21.51
C ASP A 92 5.66 2.71 -21.51
N TRP A 93 5.95 3.95 -21.16
CA TRP A 93 5.53 5.24 -21.75
C TRP A 93 5.90 6.37 -20.79
#